data_AF-W1UKB2-F1
#
_entry.id   AF-W1UKB2-F1
#
_cell.length_a   1.000
_cell.length_b   1.000
_cell.length_c   1.000
_cell.angle_alpha   90.00
_cell.angle_beta   90.00
_cell.angle_gamma   90.00
#
_symmetry.space_group_name_H-M   'P 1'
#
loop_
_entity.id
_entity.type
_entity.pdbx_description
1 polymer ?
#
loop_
_entity_poly.entity_id
_entity_poly.type
_entity_poly.pdbx_seq_one_letter_code
_entity_poly.pdbx_strand_id
1 'polypeptide(L)'
;MCPIETPEGPNIGLINNLSSYGHLNKYGFVQTPYRKVDRETGVVTNEIVWLTADEEDEFTVAQANSRLNEDGTFAEKVVMGRHQGVNQEYPANVVDYMDVSP
;
A
#
# COMPACT_ATOMS: atom_id res chain seq x y z
N MET A 1 1.82 -4.50 -10.27
CA MET A 1 2.52 -5.37 -11.26
C MET A 1 3.77 -5.91 -10.59
N CYS A 2 4.14 -7.17 -10.85
CA CYS A 2 5.34 -7.76 -10.27
C CYS A 2 6.59 -7.14 -10.92
N PRO A 3 7.49 -6.48 -10.17
CA PRO A 3 8.62 -5.77 -10.76
C PRO A 3 9.76 -6.69 -11.24
N ILE A 4 9.77 -7.96 -10.81
CA ILE A 4 10.84 -8.92 -11.09
C ILE A 4 10.47 -9.86 -12.24
N GLU A 5 9.17 -10.08 -12.45
CA GLU A 5 8.68 -11.10 -13.38
C GLU A 5 8.39 -10.49 -14.77
N THR A 6 9.45 -10.23 -15.50
CA THR A 6 9.44 -9.83 -16.92
C THR A 6 10.42 -10.72 -17.69
N PRO A 7 10.14 -11.08 -18.96
CA PRO A 7 11.12 -11.74 -19.82
C PRO A 7 12.38 -10.89 -19.99
N GLU A 8 13.54 -11.55 -20.02
CA GLU A 8 14.79 -10.88 -20.38
C GLU A 8 14.89 -10.66 -21.90
N GLY A 9 15.79 -9.76 -22.33
CA GLY A 9 16.06 -9.49 -23.75
C GLY A 9 15.14 -8.42 -24.36
N PRO A 10 14.80 -8.51 -25.66
CA PRO A 10 14.07 -7.45 -26.37
C PRO A 10 12.70 -7.10 -25.79
N ASN A 11 12.11 -8.02 -25.03
CA ASN A 11 10.76 -7.87 -24.46
C ASN A 11 10.77 -7.44 -22.98
N ILE A 12 11.93 -7.05 -22.43
CA ILE A 12 12.03 -6.60 -21.03
C ILE A 12 11.12 -5.39 -20.77
N GLY A 13 10.29 -5.49 -19.75
CA GLY A 13 9.30 -4.49 -19.36
C GLY A 13 8.03 -4.44 -20.22
N LEU A 14 7.98 -5.16 -21.36
CA LEU A 14 6.80 -5.21 -22.23
C LEU A 14 5.76 -6.23 -21.77
N ILE A 15 6.22 -7.34 -21.21
CA ILE A 15 5.37 -8.39 -20.66
C ILE A 15 5.61 -8.43 -19.16
N ASN A 16 4.56 -8.20 -18.39
CA ASN A 16 4.61 -8.23 -16.93
C ASN A 16 3.48 -9.08 -16.38
N ASN A 17 3.70 -9.67 -15.21
CA ASN A 17 2.68 -10.41 -14.48
C ASN A 17 2.03 -9.58 -13.38
N LEU A 18 0.79 -9.94 -13.06
CA LEU A 18 0.04 -9.30 -11.98
C LEU A 18 0.60 -9.73 -10.62
N SER A 19 0.66 -8.80 -9.67
CA SER A 19 1.08 -9.08 -8.30
C SER A 19 0.07 -9.99 -7.58
N SER A 20 0.48 -10.69 -6.53
CA SER A 20 -0.32 -11.73 -5.83
C SER A 20 -1.73 -11.27 -5.43
N TYR A 21 -1.88 -10.04 -4.97
CA TYR A 21 -3.16 -9.46 -4.56
C TYR A 21 -3.73 -8.46 -5.57
N GLY A 22 -3.09 -8.25 -6.72
CA GLY A 22 -3.59 -7.32 -7.73
C GLY A 22 -4.92 -7.81 -8.31
N HIS A 23 -5.90 -6.93 -8.44
CA HIS A 23 -7.19 -7.24 -9.04
C HIS A 23 -7.60 -6.18 -10.06
N LEU A 24 -8.47 -6.52 -11.01
CA LEU A 24 -9.03 -5.55 -11.96
C LEU A 24 -10.45 -5.17 -11.53
N ASN A 25 -10.76 -3.87 -11.49
CA ASN A 25 -12.14 -3.44 -11.31
C ASN A 25 -12.97 -3.61 -12.60
N LYS A 26 -14.27 -3.34 -12.54
CA LYS A 26 -15.20 -3.47 -13.69
C LYS A 26 -14.83 -2.60 -14.91
N TYR A 27 -13.97 -1.62 -14.74
CA TYR A 27 -13.51 -0.72 -15.80
C TYR A 27 -12.14 -1.10 -16.35
N GLY A 28 -11.51 -2.15 -15.80
CA GLY A 28 -10.19 -2.63 -16.22
C GLY A 28 -9.01 -1.93 -15.56
N PHE A 29 -9.22 -1.14 -14.51
CA PHE A 29 -8.11 -0.56 -13.74
C PHE A 29 -7.61 -1.55 -12.70
N VAL A 30 -6.28 -1.59 -12.53
CA VAL A 30 -5.63 -2.39 -11.49
C VAL A 30 -5.88 -1.74 -10.13
N GLN A 31 -6.26 -2.57 -9.15
CA GLN A 31 -6.44 -2.21 -7.75
C GLN A 31 -5.59 -3.09 -6.86
N THR A 32 -5.23 -2.54 -5.70
CA THR A 32 -4.50 -3.22 -4.63
C THR A 32 -5.23 -3.05 -3.29
N PRO A 33 -5.17 -4.06 -2.40
CA PRO A 33 -5.81 -3.99 -1.11
C PRO A 33 -4.92 -3.28 -0.07
N TYR A 34 -5.54 -2.46 0.75
CA TYR A 34 -4.93 -1.73 1.87
C TYR A 34 -5.75 -1.88 3.14
N ARG A 35 -5.09 -1.88 4.31
CA ARG A 35 -5.75 -1.80 5.61
C ARG A 35 -5.99 -0.34 5.94
N LYS A 36 -7.22 -0.01 6.34
CA LYS A 36 -7.57 1.36 6.74
C LYS A 36 -7.04 1.70 8.14
N VAL A 37 -6.47 2.88 8.28
CA VAL A 37 -6.09 3.45 9.58
C VAL A 37 -7.19 4.40 10.04
N ASP A 38 -7.67 4.19 11.26
CA ASP A 38 -8.61 5.10 11.88
C ASP A 38 -7.86 6.34 12.38
N ARG A 39 -8.13 7.51 11.79
CA ARG A 39 -7.41 8.77 12.10
C ARG A 39 -7.69 9.30 13.51
N GLU A 40 -8.81 8.94 14.14
CA GLU A 40 -9.15 9.41 15.48
C GLU A 40 -8.44 8.62 16.56
N THR A 41 -8.32 7.30 16.36
CA THR A 41 -7.73 6.36 17.31
C THR A 41 -6.28 5.99 17.00
N GLY A 42 -5.83 6.17 15.76
CA GLY A 42 -4.52 5.74 15.27
C GLY A 42 -4.39 4.23 15.09
N VAL A 43 -5.50 3.48 15.14
CA VAL A 43 -5.53 2.02 15.05
C VAL A 43 -5.56 1.59 13.60
N VAL A 44 -4.68 0.67 13.23
CA VAL A 44 -4.75 -0.03 11.94
C VAL A 44 -5.84 -1.08 12.02
N THR A 45 -6.94 -0.86 11.30
CA THR A 45 -8.11 -1.72 11.35
C THR A 45 -7.93 -3.01 10.53
N ASN A 46 -8.91 -3.90 10.58
CA ASN A 46 -9.02 -5.06 9.70
C ASN A 46 -9.90 -4.79 8.46
N GLU A 47 -10.35 -3.53 8.27
CA GLU A 47 -11.09 -3.12 7.09
C GLU A 47 -10.13 -3.06 5.89
N ILE A 48 -10.42 -3.84 4.86
CA ILE A 48 -9.66 -3.86 3.61
C ILE A 48 -10.35 -2.98 2.58
N VAL A 49 -9.63 -1.98 2.09
CA VAL A 49 -10.06 -1.06 1.04
C VAL A 49 -9.24 -1.32 -0.22
N TRP A 50 -9.91 -1.41 -1.35
CA TRP A 50 -9.27 -1.61 -2.66
C TRP A 50 -9.16 -0.26 -3.35
N LEU A 51 -7.94 0.18 -3.61
CA LEU A 51 -7.66 1.47 -4.24
C LEU A 51 -7.05 1.24 -5.63
N THR A 52 -7.45 2.07 -6.60
CA THR A 52 -6.68 2.25 -7.84
C THR A 52 -5.43 3.10 -7.58
N ALA A 53 -4.54 3.18 -8.56
CA ALA A 53 -3.33 3.99 -8.46
C ALA A 53 -3.63 5.48 -8.24
N ASP A 54 -4.66 6.01 -8.93
CA ASP A 54 -5.11 7.40 -8.78
C ASP A 54 -5.76 7.67 -7.42
N GLU A 55 -6.49 6.70 -6.86
CA GLU A 55 -7.03 6.82 -5.50
C GLU A 55 -5.91 6.76 -4.44
N GLU A 56 -4.90 5.88 -4.61
CA GLU A 56 -3.76 5.75 -3.70
C GLU A 56 -2.96 7.05 -3.58
N ASP A 57 -2.75 7.77 -4.69
CA ASP A 57 -1.93 8.99 -4.74
C ASP A 57 -2.44 10.11 -3.81
N GLU A 58 -3.72 10.09 -3.42
CA GLU A 58 -4.31 11.07 -2.50
C GLU A 58 -4.05 10.74 -1.02
N PHE A 59 -3.48 9.57 -0.71
CA PHE A 59 -3.33 9.07 0.66
C PHE A 59 -1.87 8.80 1.04
N THR A 60 -1.61 8.78 2.36
CA THR A 60 -0.32 8.33 2.90
C THR A 60 -0.43 6.87 3.33
N VAL A 61 0.36 6.01 2.70
CA VAL A 61 0.33 4.55 2.93
C VAL A 61 1.58 4.09 3.69
N ALA A 62 1.42 3.51 4.87
CA ALA A 62 2.51 2.90 5.64
C ALA A 62 2.88 1.50 5.12
N GLN A 63 4.14 1.12 5.27
CA GLN A 63 4.63 -0.20 4.86
C GLN A 63 4.06 -1.33 5.73
N ALA A 64 3.87 -2.52 5.15
CA ALA A 64 3.33 -3.70 5.84
C ALA A 64 4.19 -4.19 7.00
N ASN A 65 5.50 -3.90 6.97
CA ASN A 65 6.46 -4.27 8.01
C ASN A 65 6.52 -3.27 9.19
N SER A 66 5.73 -2.18 9.15
CA SER A 66 5.66 -1.22 10.26
C SER A 66 5.20 -1.93 11.54
N ARG A 67 5.93 -1.74 12.63
CA ARG A 67 5.63 -2.40 13.91
C ARG A 67 4.35 -1.83 14.51
N LEU A 68 3.44 -2.71 14.92
CA LEU A 68 2.21 -2.37 15.63
C LEU A 68 2.28 -2.84 17.09
N ASN A 69 1.59 -2.11 17.96
CA ASN A 69 1.34 -2.49 19.34
C ASN A 69 0.20 -3.53 19.41
N GLU A 70 -0.03 -4.12 20.58
CA GLU A 70 -1.10 -5.12 20.80
C GLU A 70 -2.51 -4.56 20.58
N ASP A 71 -2.70 -3.25 20.73
CA ASP A 71 -3.95 -2.54 20.47
C ASP A 71 -4.16 -2.19 18.99
N GLY A 72 -3.18 -2.51 18.12
CA GLY A 72 -3.22 -2.23 16.69
C GLY A 72 -2.76 -0.84 16.28
N THR A 73 -2.26 -0.02 17.22
CA THR A 73 -1.64 1.28 16.90
C THR A 73 -0.20 1.12 16.44
N PHE A 74 0.36 2.14 15.77
CA PHE A 74 1.78 2.13 15.42
C PHE A 74 2.67 2.19 16.67
N ALA A 75 3.68 1.32 16.75
CA ALA A 75 4.64 1.28 17.86
C ALA A 75 5.58 2.50 17.85
N GLU A 76 5.84 3.07 16.67
CA GLU A 76 6.70 4.22 16.47
C GLU A 76 5.88 5.46 16.11
N LYS A 77 6.37 6.64 16.51
CA LYS A 77 5.70 7.92 16.21
C LYS A 77 5.90 8.38 14.78
N VAL A 78 6.92 7.85 14.12
CA VAL A 78 7.29 8.11 12.74
C VAL A 78 7.42 6.75 12.08
N VAL A 79 6.83 6.60 10.90
CA VAL A 79 6.84 5.35 10.13
C VAL A 79 7.23 5.62 8.69
N MET A 80 7.85 4.62 8.06
CA MET A 80 8.11 4.66 6.63
C MET A 80 6.79 4.51 5.87
N GLY A 81 6.52 5.45 4.97
CA GLY A 81 5.34 5.42 4.13
C GLY A 81 5.62 5.94 2.73
N ARG A 82 4.58 5.86 1.91
CA ARG A 82 4.54 6.32 0.53
C ARG A 82 3.39 7.31 0.35
N HIS A 83 3.66 8.38 -0.38
CA HIS A 83 2.65 9.29 -0.92
C HIS A 83 3.11 9.71 -2.32
N GLN A 84 2.21 9.67 -3.30
CA GLN A 84 2.51 10.05 -4.70
C GLN A 84 3.78 9.38 -5.26
N GLY A 85 3.95 8.09 -4.97
CA GLY A 85 5.13 7.32 -5.40
C GLY A 85 6.44 7.62 -4.67
N VAL A 86 6.47 8.59 -3.74
CA VAL A 86 7.67 8.96 -2.98
C VAL A 86 7.68 8.28 -1.61
N ASN A 87 8.75 7.53 -1.34
CA ASN A 87 8.97 6.91 -0.03
C ASN A 87 9.68 7.89 0.90
N GLN A 88 9.10 8.16 2.06
CA GLN A 88 9.67 9.04 3.08
C GLN A 88 9.12 8.68 4.47
N GLU A 89 9.63 9.34 5.49
CA GLU A 89 9.16 9.23 6.86
C GLU A 89 7.93 10.12 7.07
N TYR A 90 6.90 9.56 7.69
CA TYR A 90 5.67 10.27 8.04
C TYR A 90 5.36 10.10 9.53
N PRO A 91 4.84 11.15 10.19
CA PRO A 91 4.19 10.99 11.48
C PRO A 91 3.07 9.94 11.41
N ALA A 92 2.99 9.03 12.39
CA ALA A 92 2.00 7.96 12.39
C ALA A 92 0.55 8.46 12.35
N ASN A 93 0.29 9.69 12.80
CA ASN A 93 -1.03 10.30 12.84
C ASN A 93 -1.51 10.89 11.48
N VAL A 94 -0.63 10.99 10.48
CA VAL A 94 -1.02 11.42 9.13
C VAL A 94 -1.17 10.25 8.15
N VAL A 95 -0.93 9.03 8.62
CA VAL A 95 -1.08 7.81 7.82
C VAL A 95 -2.56 7.46 7.68
N ASP A 96 -2.97 7.16 6.45
CA ASP A 96 -4.35 6.83 6.09
C ASP A 96 -4.57 5.33 5.95
N TYR A 97 -3.58 4.65 5.38
CA TYR A 97 -3.64 3.25 5.03
C TYR A 97 -2.33 2.54 5.34
N MET A 98 -2.37 1.22 5.40
CA MET A 98 -1.19 0.36 5.56
C MET A 98 -1.26 -0.79 4.56
N ASP A 99 -0.13 -1.16 3.96
CA ASP A 99 -0.05 -2.34 3.09
C ASP A 99 -0.51 -3.61 3.84
N VAL A 100 -1.18 -4.52 3.13
CA VAL A 100 -1.68 -5.78 3.70
C VAL A 100 -0.56 -6.80 3.92
N SER A 101 0.40 -6.84 3.01
CA SER A 101 1.49 -7.82 2.98
C SER A 101 2.72 -7.18 2.34
N PRO A 102 3.94 -7.57 2.77
CA PRO A 102 5.18 -7.26 2.07
C PRO A 102 5.22 -7.83 0.65
#